data_AF-J3CKC4-F1
#
_entry.id   AF-J3CKC4-F1
#
_cell.length_a   1.000
_cell.length_b   1.000
_cell.length_c   1.000
_cell.angle_alpha   90.00
_cell.angle_beta   90.00
_cell.angle_gamma   90.00
#
_symmetry.space_group_name_H-M   'P 1'
#
loop_
_entity.id
_entity.type
_entity.pdbx_description
1 polymer ?
#
loop_
_entity_poly.entity_id
_entity_poly.type
_entity_poly.pdbx_seq_one_letter_code
_entity_poly.pdbx_strand_id
1 'polypeptide(L)' 'MTETDKADSSRANGPKCPSCFLALGQRILTLFDPTANRNVQLFQCSKCRKHVWEDEVA' A
#
# COMPACT_ATOMS: atom_id res chain seq x y z
N MET A 1 15.20 -35.90 -3.30
CA MET A 1 14.21 -35.22 -4.16
C MET A 1 14.04 -33.84 -3.57
N THR A 2 14.67 -32.84 -4.19
CA THR A 2 14.69 -31.45 -3.69
C THR A 2 13.65 -30.70 -4.51
N GLU A 3 12.46 -30.47 -3.94
CA GLU A 3 11.44 -29.65 -4.58
C GLU A 3 11.93 -28.20 -4.63
N THR A 4 11.93 -27.70 -5.85
CA THR A 4 12.46 -26.42 -6.28
C THR A 4 11.65 -25.29 -5.65
N ASP A 5 12.38 -24.37 -5.02
CA ASP A 5 12.01 -22.98 -4.72
C ASP A 5 10.82 -22.48 -5.54
N LYS A 6 9.65 -22.36 -4.91
CA LYS A 6 8.64 -21.41 -5.37
C LYS A 6 9.21 -20.02 -5.11
N ALA A 7 9.95 -19.51 -6.08
CA ALA A 7 10.18 -18.09 -6.25
C ALA A 7 8.80 -17.43 -6.42
N ASP A 8 8.16 -17.12 -5.30
CA ASP A 8 6.99 -16.26 -5.25
C ASP A 8 7.47 -14.89 -5.71
N SER A 9 7.40 -14.67 -7.02
CA SER A 9 7.44 -13.34 -7.61
C SER A 9 6.17 -12.63 -7.18
N SER A 10 6.06 -12.30 -5.89
CA SER A 10 5.08 -11.36 -5.38
C SER A 10 5.40 -10.05 -6.08
N ARG A 11 4.68 -9.78 -7.18
CA ARG A 11 4.76 -8.52 -7.92
C ARG A 11 4.76 -7.40 -6.89
N ALA A 12 5.86 -6.66 -6.82
CA ALA A 12 6.06 -5.51 -5.94
C ALA A 12 5.17 -4.32 -6.36
N ASN A 13 3.87 -4.56 -6.54
CA ASN A 13 2.86 -3.56 -6.79
C ASN A 13 2.16 -3.23 -5.48
N GLY A 14 2.95 -2.80 -4.48
CA GLY A 14 2.40 -2.07 -3.37
C GLY A 14 1.76 -0.75 -3.86
N PRO A 15 0.85 -0.15 -3.07
CA PRO A 15 0.17 1.08 -3.47
C PRO A 15 1.19 2.20 -3.73
N LYS A 16 0.99 3.00 -4.77
CA LYS A 16 1.92 4.06 -5.20
C LYS A 16 1.34 5.43 -4.88
N CYS A 17 2.19 6.39 -4.51
CA CYS A 17 1.75 7.76 -4.29
C CYS A 17 1.26 8.38 -5.61
N PRO A 18 0.03 8.90 -5.71
CA PRO A 18 -0.50 9.44 -6.96
C PRO A 18 0.22 10.72 -7.42
N SER A 19 0.91 11.42 -6.52
CA SER A 19 1.69 12.62 -6.87
C SER A 19 3.10 12.31 -7.40
N CYS A 20 3.72 11.21 -6.97
CA CYS A 20 5.13 10.93 -7.28
C CYS A 20 5.35 9.59 -7.98
N PHE A 21 4.30 8.77 -8.10
CA PHE A 21 4.31 7.41 -8.68
C PHE A 21 5.32 6.45 -8.03
N LEU A 22 5.86 6.81 -6.87
CA LEU A 22 6.73 5.98 -6.05
C LEU A 22 5.89 5.10 -5.11
N ALA A 23 6.41 3.93 -4.76
CA ALA A 23 5.78 3.05 -3.77
C ALA A 23 5.55 3.81 -2.45
N LEU A 24 4.35 3.69 -1.89
CA LEU A 24 4.06 4.16 -0.55
C LEU A 24 4.84 3.31 0.44
N GLY A 25 5.47 3.99 1.40
CA GLY A 25 6.29 3.35 2.42
C GLY A 25 5.46 2.99 3.64
N GLN A 26 5.72 3.71 4.73
CA GLN A 26 5.15 3.42 6.04
C GLN A 26 3.63 3.69 6.09
N ARG A 27 2.88 2.68 6.56
CA ARG A 27 1.51 2.87 7.06
C ARG A 27 1.55 3.71 8.33
N ILE A 28 0.80 4.80 8.35
CA ILE A 28 0.72 5.71 9.49
C ILE A 28 -0.37 5.26 10.46
N LEU A 29 -1.55 4.96 9.93
CA LEU A 29 -2.70 4.54 10.73
C LEU A 29 -3.70 3.74 9.90
N THR A 30 -4.59 3.04 10.60
CA THR A 30 -5.74 2.33 10.03
C THR A 30 -7.00 2.90 10.70
N LEU A 31 -7.99 3.31 9.90
CA LEU A 31 -9.30 3.75 10.38
C LEU A 31 -10.36 2.79 9.88
N PHE A 32 -11.41 2.61 10.67
CA PHE A 32 -12.62 1.94 10.22
C PHE A 32 -13.52 2.97 9.53
N ASP A 33 -13.87 2.74 8.27
CA ASP A 33 -14.90 3.48 7.55
C ASP A 33 -16.25 2.78 7.74
N PRO A 34 -17.16 3.33 8.58
CA PRO A 34 -18.46 2.73 8.81
C PRO A 34 -19.38 2.80 7.59
N THR A 35 -19.13 3.71 6.65
CA THR A 35 -19.94 3.90 5.44
C THR A 35 -19.70 2.75 4.46
N ALA A 36 -18.43 2.41 4.24
CA ALA A 36 -18.03 1.29 3.40
C ALA A 36 -17.90 -0.04 4.18
N ASN A 37 -18.17 -0.03 5.49
CA ASN A 37 -18.02 -1.15 6.41
C ASN A 37 -16.68 -1.90 6.26
N ARG A 38 -15.57 -1.15 6.14
CA ARG A 38 -14.22 -1.71 5.95
C ARG A 38 -13.17 -0.86 6.67
N ASN A 39 -11.98 -1.43 6.85
CA ASN A 39 -10.83 -0.66 7.30
C ASN A 39 -10.15 0.01 6.10
N VAL A 40 -9.81 1.28 6.24
CA VAL A 40 -9.02 2.06 5.29
C VAL A 40 -7.70 2.47 5.94
N GLN A 41 -6.65 2.56 5.14
CA GLN A 41 -5.31 2.83 5.64
C GLN A 41 -4.78 4.13 5.10
N LEU A 42 -4.07 4.85 5.96
CA LEU A 42 -3.35 6.06 5.59
C LEU A 42 -1.87 5.76 5.49
N PHE A 43 -1.30 6.07 4.35
CA PHE A 43 0.13 5.97 4.10
C PHE A 43 0.74 7.37 4.00
N GLN A 44 2.02 7.50 4.35
CA GLN A 44 2.78 8.71 4.05
C GLN A 44 3.82 8.41 2.96
N CYS A 45 3.79 9.19 1.89
CA CYS A 45 4.83 9.09 0.87
C CYS A 45 6.18 9.58 1.44
N SER A 46 7.21 8.76 1.36
CA SER A 46 8.56 9.13 1.83
C SER A 46 9.19 10.28 1.02
N LYS A 47 8.78 10.44 -0.25
CA LYS A 47 9.34 11.45 -1.15
C LYS A 47 8.71 12.83 -0.99
N CYS A 48 7.39 12.93 -1.08
CA CYS A 48 6.67 14.21 -1.03
C CYS A 48 5.97 14.47 0.30
N ARG A 49 6.06 13.55 1.27
CA ARG A 49 5.45 13.64 2.61
C ARG A 49 3.93 13.79 2.63
N LYS A 50 3.25 13.65 1.48
CA LYS A 50 1.80 13.65 1.39
C LYS A 50 1.23 12.39 2.03
N HIS A 51 0.09 12.57 2.69
CA HIS A 51 -0.74 11.47 3.15
C HIS A 51 -1.63 11.01 2.00
N VAL A 52 -1.75 9.70 1.84
CA VAL A 52 -2.51 9.06 0.76
C VAL A 52 -3.33 7.94 1.37
N TRP A 53 -4.63 7.97 1.13
CA TRP A 53 -5.52 6.89 1.54
C TRP A 53 -5.37 5.70 0.60
N GLU A 54 -5.51 4.49 1.13
CA GLU A 54 -5.51 3.25 0.34
C GLU A 54 -6.53 3.27 -0.80
N ASP A 55 -7.64 3.98 -0.61
CA ASP A 55 -8.69 4.06 -1.63
C ASP A 55 -8.34 4.99 -2.80
N GLU A 56 -7.41 5.93 -2.63
CA GLU A 56 -6.96 6.83 -3.70
C GLU A 56 -5.97 6.14 -4.67
N VAL A 57 -5.56 4.92 -4.35
CA VAL A 57 -4.47 4.19 -5.04
C VAL A 57 -4.85 2.76 -5.45
N ALA A 58 -6.06 2.33 -5.09
CA ALA A 58 -6.65 1.02 -5.44
C ALA A 58 -7.23 1.00 -6.86
#